data_AF-A0A0F8ZMV6-F1
#
_entry.id   AF-A0A0F8ZMV6-F1
#
_cell.length_a   1.000
_cell.length_b   1.000
_cell.length_c   1.000
_cell.angle_alpha   90.00
_cell.angle_beta   90.00
_cell.angle_gamma   90.00
#
_symmetry.space_group_name_H-M   'P 1'
#
loop_
_entity.id
_entity.type
_entity.pdbx_description
1 polymer ?
#
loop_
_entity_poly.entity_id
_entity_poly.type
_entity_poly.pdbx_seq_one_letter_code
_entity_poly.pdbx_strand_id
1 'polypeptide(L)'
;MGAGKIFCILGGILALVASLFFSFYSFELIPGTTEYGFGIGLFINFGAIFENADILAIVLYILYAVGVISGLFILIGAKSRVIAIIGSIFALLLGILLLIRFGLEINLGFDISSSLLFFWGTPIIDGIIPFDLPLGLGTMSLGTVLLVGGGVLGFIGGIIGTSDF
;
A
#
# COMPACT_ATOMS: atom_id res chain seq x y z
N MET A 1 -12.65 -12.75 22.49
CA MET A 1 -12.07 -11.66 21.68
C MET A 1 -13.20 -10.93 21.00
N GLY A 2 -13.34 -9.63 21.23
CA GLY A 2 -14.33 -8.81 20.54
C GLY A 2 -14.07 -8.77 19.03
N ALA A 3 -15.13 -8.75 18.22
CA ALA A 3 -15.03 -8.73 16.76
C ALA A 3 -14.15 -7.58 16.24
N GLY A 4 -14.19 -6.41 16.89
CA GLY A 4 -13.35 -5.26 16.53
C GLY A 4 -11.85 -5.54 16.68
N LYS A 5 -11.42 -6.29 17.71
CA LYS A 5 -10.01 -6.70 17.84
C LYS A 5 -9.57 -7.60 16.69
N ILE A 6 -10.43 -8.54 16.29
CA ILE A 6 -10.12 -9.47 15.19
C ILE A 6 -9.93 -8.69 13.89
N PHE A 7 -10.83 -7.75 13.60
CA PHE A 7 -10.71 -6.90 12.41
C PHE A 7 -9.47 -6.00 12.42
N CYS A 8 -9.08 -5.45 13.57
CA CYS A 8 -7.81 -4.74 13.67
C CYS A 8 -6.61 -5.66 13.42
N ILE A 9 -6.59 -6.87 13.98
CA ILE A 9 -5.47 -7.80 13.77
C ILE A 9 -5.38 -8.20 12.29
N LEU A 10 -6.49 -8.62 11.69
CA LEU A 10 -6.53 -8.98 10.27
C LEU A 10 -6.18 -7.79 9.38
N GLY A 11 -6.76 -6.62 9.66
CA GLY A 11 -6.51 -5.41 8.89
C GLY A 11 -5.04 -4.99 8.90
N GLY A 12 -4.40 -5.04 10.08
CA GLY A 12 -2.99 -4.71 10.23
C GLY A 12 -2.07 -5.73 9.55
N ILE A 13 -2.37 -7.03 9.67
CA ILE A 13 -1.62 -8.08 8.95
C ILE A 13 -1.73 -7.88 7.44
N LEU A 14 -2.93 -7.66 6.91
CA LEU A 14 -3.14 -7.46 5.48
C LEU A 14 -2.40 -6.23 4.97
N ALA A 15 -2.47 -5.09 5.68
CA ALA A 15 -1.77 -3.87 5.31
C ALA A 15 -0.24 -4.03 5.32
N LEU A 16 0.32 -4.75 6.30
CA LEU A 16 1.76 -5.04 6.36
C LEU A 16 2.19 -6.00 5.28
N VAL A 17 1.43 -7.07 5.05
CA VAL A 17 1.75 -8.06 4.02
C VAL A 17 1.69 -7.41 2.64
N ALA A 18 0.65 -6.62 2.39
CA ALA A 18 0.50 -5.86 1.16
C ALA A 18 1.67 -4.91 0.92
N SER A 19 2.06 -4.13 1.93
CA SER A 19 3.07 -3.10 1.77
C SER A 19 4.49 -3.65 1.61
N LEU A 20 4.81 -4.79 2.24
CA LEU A 20 6.17 -5.34 2.27
C LEU A 20 6.43 -6.42 1.22
N PHE A 21 5.43 -7.26 0.92
CA PHE A 21 5.66 -8.49 0.15
C PHE A 21 4.98 -8.51 -1.21
N PHE A 22 3.94 -7.71 -1.45
CA PHE A 22 3.20 -7.72 -2.70
C PHE A 22 3.56 -6.55 -3.61
N SER A 23 3.40 -6.77 -4.91
CA SER A 23 3.38 -5.69 -5.88
C SER A 23 2.05 -4.94 -5.77
N PHE A 24 2.09 -3.65 -6.03
CA PHE A 24 0.90 -2.81 -6.17
C PHE A 24 0.42 -2.75 -7.62
N TYR A 25 1.38 -2.79 -8.54
CA TYR A 25 1.13 -2.81 -9.98
C TYR A 25 2.28 -3.52 -10.72
N SER A 26 2.00 -3.98 -11.94
CA SER A 26 2.97 -4.54 -12.88
C SER A 26 2.83 -3.86 -14.23
N PHE A 27 3.93 -3.57 -14.92
CA PHE A 27 3.87 -2.99 -16.27
C PHE A 27 4.93 -3.60 -17.17
N GLU A 28 4.63 -3.66 -18.47
CA GLU A 28 5.55 -4.18 -19.47
C GLU A 28 6.39 -3.02 -20.03
N LEU A 29 7.70 -3.02 -19.76
CA LEU A 29 8.60 -1.96 -20.23
C LEU A 29 8.92 -2.13 -21.72
N ILE A 30 9.18 -3.38 -22.13
CA ILE A 30 9.50 -3.81 -23.49
C ILE A 30 8.79 -5.18 -23.67
N PRO A 31 8.32 -5.55 -24.89
CA PRO A 31 7.69 -6.84 -25.12
C PRO A 31 8.51 -8.01 -24.53
N GLY A 32 7.93 -8.72 -23.56
CA GLY A 32 8.55 -9.83 -22.84
C GLY A 32 9.25 -9.49 -21.52
N THR A 33 9.32 -8.21 -21.12
CA THR A 33 9.94 -7.77 -19.87
C THR A 33 8.92 -7.05 -18.98
N THR A 34 8.47 -7.74 -17.93
CA THR A 34 7.54 -7.18 -16.92
C THR A 34 8.31 -6.67 -15.72
N GLU A 35 8.01 -5.44 -15.34
CA GLU A 35 8.55 -4.75 -14.17
C GLU A 35 7.43 -4.53 -13.14
N TYR A 36 7.83 -4.34 -11.88
CA TYR A 36 6.88 -4.26 -10.77
C TYR A 36 7.04 -2.96 -9.98
N GLY A 37 5.91 -2.39 -9.59
CA GLY A 37 5.81 -1.34 -8.61
C GLY A 37 5.49 -1.91 -7.24
N PHE A 38 6.39 -1.70 -6.27
CA PHE A 38 6.24 -2.21 -4.91
C PHE A 38 6.85 -1.26 -3.89
N GLY A 39 6.44 -1.41 -2.65
CA GLY A 39 6.82 -0.51 -1.58
C GLY A 39 8.32 -0.40 -1.33
N ILE A 40 9.08 -1.48 -1.51
CA ILE A 40 10.55 -1.46 -1.38
C ILE A 40 11.22 -0.64 -2.50
N GLY A 41 10.61 -0.57 -3.69
CA GLY A 41 11.12 0.23 -4.81
C GLY A 41 11.33 1.70 -4.44
N LEU A 42 10.46 2.27 -3.60
CA LEU A 42 10.62 3.64 -3.10
C LEU A 42 11.90 3.85 -2.27
N PHE A 43 12.34 2.84 -1.50
CA PHE A 43 13.58 2.93 -0.74
C PHE A 43 14.80 2.80 -1.65
N ILE A 44 14.72 1.94 -2.67
CA ILE A 44 15.79 1.75 -3.65
C ILE A 44 16.00 3.04 -4.46
N ASN A 45 14.92 3.69 -4.87
CA ASN A 45 14.96 4.92 -5.65
C ASN A 45 15.07 6.20 -4.81
N PHE A 46 15.30 6.10 -3.49
CA PHE A 46 15.30 7.26 -2.60
C PHE A 46 16.25 8.37 -3.07
N GLY A 47 17.48 8.03 -3.48
CA GLY A 47 18.43 9.02 -3.99
C GLY A 47 17.91 9.78 -5.23
N ALA A 48 17.33 9.04 -6.19
CA ALA A 48 16.79 9.59 -7.43
C ALA A 48 15.61 10.55 -7.19
N ILE A 49 14.83 10.33 -6.13
CA ILE A 49 13.72 11.24 -5.75
C ILE A 49 14.26 12.64 -5.42
N PHE A 50 15.38 12.73 -4.68
CA PHE A 50 15.98 14.02 -4.30
C PHE A 50 16.76 14.67 -5.45
N GLU A 51 17.42 13.87 -6.29
CA GLU A 51 18.14 14.40 -7.47
C GLU A 51 17.19 15.06 -8.47
N ASN A 52 16.00 14.49 -8.66
CA ASN A 52 14.98 15.04 -9.56
C ASN A 52 14.14 16.16 -8.91
N ALA A 53 14.35 16.46 -7.62
CA ALA A 53 13.58 17.41 -6.83
C ALA A 53 12.04 17.25 -6.97
N ASP A 54 11.58 16.01 -7.14
CA ASP A 54 10.15 15.70 -7.30
C ASP A 54 9.46 15.74 -5.94
N ILE A 55 8.83 16.88 -5.64
CA ILE A 55 8.09 17.13 -4.41
C ILE A 55 6.97 16.09 -4.21
N LEU A 56 6.29 15.69 -5.28
CA LEU A 56 5.19 14.74 -5.20
C LEU A 56 5.70 13.34 -4.86
N ALA A 57 6.84 12.94 -5.42
CA ALA A 57 7.52 11.70 -5.06
C ALA A 57 7.98 11.68 -3.59
N ILE A 58 8.48 12.80 -3.06
CA ILE A 58 8.81 12.93 -1.63
C ILE A 58 7.56 12.75 -0.76
N VAL A 59 6.44 13.38 -1.14
CA VAL A 59 5.15 13.22 -0.44
C VAL A 59 4.69 11.76 -0.49
N LEU A 60 4.76 11.11 -1.65
CA LEU A 60 4.41 9.69 -1.81
C LEU A 60 5.32 8.78 -0.98
N TYR A 61 6.61 9.07 -0.91
CA TYR A 61 7.55 8.35 -0.04
C TYR A 61 7.14 8.46 1.43
N ILE A 62 6.82 9.68 1.90
CA ILE A 62 6.34 9.90 3.27
C ILE A 62 5.01 9.17 3.50
N LEU A 63 4.06 9.27 2.57
CA LEU A 63 2.78 8.57 2.65
C LEU A 63 2.94 7.06 2.69
N TYR A 64 3.87 6.51 1.91
CA TYR A 64 4.19 5.10 1.93
C TYR A 64 4.85 4.67 3.24
N ALA A 65 5.84 5.42 3.74
CA ALA A 65 6.47 5.15 5.03
C ALA A 65 5.44 5.19 6.17
N VAL A 66 4.56 6.18 6.16
CA VAL A 66 3.42 6.28 7.08
C VAL A 66 2.46 5.11 6.86
N GLY A 67 2.20 4.69 5.62
CA GLY A 67 1.38 3.52 5.26
C GLY A 67 1.92 2.20 5.82
N VAL A 68 3.22 1.96 5.77
CA VAL A 68 3.86 0.78 6.39
C VAL A 68 3.68 0.83 7.91
N ILE A 69 4.01 1.98 8.53
CA ILE A 69 3.83 2.20 9.97
C ILE A 69 2.36 2.06 10.36
N SER A 70 1.45 2.42 9.45
CA SER A 70 0.02 2.35 9.67
C SER A 70 -0.46 0.92 9.88
N GLY A 71 0.14 -0.07 9.21
CA GLY A 71 -0.14 -1.48 9.46
C GLY A 71 0.19 -1.88 10.91
N LEU A 72 1.32 -1.39 11.45
CA LEU A 72 1.66 -1.57 12.87
C LEU A 72 0.67 -0.84 13.80
N PHE A 73 0.24 0.36 13.42
CA PHE A 73 -0.76 1.12 14.19
C PHE A 73 -2.12 0.41 14.20
N ILE A 74 -2.55 -0.19 13.10
CA ILE A 74 -3.78 -0.99 13.05
C ILE A 74 -3.67 -2.19 14.01
N LEU A 75 -2.51 -2.87 14.06
CA LEU A 75 -2.26 -3.97 15.01
C LEU A 75 -2.29 -3.50 16.47
N ILE A 76 -1.58 -2.43 16.80
CA ILE A 76 -1.62 -1.80 18.13
C ILE A 76 -3.05 -1.34 18.47
N GLY A 77 -3.80 -1.01 17.43
CA GLY A 77 -5.20 -0.66 17.47
C GLY A 77 -6.11 -1.70 18.12
N ALA A 78 -5.70 -2.98 18.17
CA ALA A 78 -6.36 -4.02 18.95
C ALA A 78 -6.43 -3.69 20.46
N LYS A 79 -5.60 -2.77 20.96
CA LYS A 79 -5.65 -2.22 22.32
C LYS A 79 -6.18 -0.80 22.39
N SER A 80 -5.96 0.02 21.35
CA SER A 80 -6.40 1.43 21.31
C SER A 80 -7.16 1.77 20.04
N ARG A 81 -8.46 2.04 20.16
CA ARG A 81 -9.36 2.33 19.03
C ARG A 81 -8.87 3.50 18.17
N VAL A 82 -8.37 4.55 18.81
CA VAL A 82 -7.89 5.76 18.12
C VAL A 82 -6.72 5.44 17.20
N ILE A 83 -5.78 4.61 17.67
CA ILE A 83 -4.60 4.22 16.90
C ILE A 83 -5.01 3.33 15.70
N ALA A 84 -5.98 2.43 15.90
CA ALA A 84 -6.55 1.65 14.80
C ALA A 84 -7.12 2.54 13.69
N ILE A 85 -7.94 3.53 14.05
CA ILE A 85 -8.58 4.42 13.09
C ILE A 85 -7.53 5.25 12.32
N ILE A 86 -6.56 5.84 13.02
CA ILE A 86 -5.50 6.65 12.39
C ILE A 86 -4.68 5.79 11.43
N GLY A 87 -4.23 4.62 11.86
CA GLY A 87 -3.50 3.70 10.98
C GLY A 87 -4.32 3.32 9.75
N SER A 88 -5.60 3.03 9.95
CA SER A 88 -6.49 2.64 8.86
C SER A 88 -6.67 3.74 7.82
N ILE A 89 -6.76 5.01 8.24
CA ILE A 89 -6.88 6.15 7.32
C ILE A 89 -5.65 6.24 6.41
N PHE A 90 -4.43 6.07 6.96
CA PHE A 90 -3.21 6.14 6.15
C PHE A 90 -3.09 4.96 5.19
N ALA A 91 -3.37 3.73 5.63
CA ALA A 91 -3.41 2.56 4.75
C ALA A 91 -4.44 2.75 3.62
N LEU A 92 -5.63 3.24 3.94
CA LEU A 92 -6.68 3.52 2.97
C LEU A 92 -6.30 4.61 1.98
N LEU A 93 -5.70 5.71 2.44
CA LEU A 93 -5.33 6.82 1.57
C LEU A 93 -4.31 6.37 0.52
N LEU A 94 -3.28 5.63 0.94
CA LEU A 94 -2.30 5.06 0.03
C LEU A 94 -2.92 4.02 -0.92
N GLY A 95 -3.71 3.09 -0.37
CA GLY A 95 -4.36 2.03 -1.16
C GLY A 95 -5.34 2.58 -2.19
N ILE A 96 -6.15 3.58 -1.82
CA ILE A 96 -7.11 4.24 -2.72
C ILE A 96 -6.36 5.00 -3.82
N LEU A 97 -5.25 5.69 -3.50
CA LEU A 97 -4.44 6.38 -4.50
C LEU A 97 -3.91 5.40 -5.55
N LEU A 98 -3.36 4.27 -5.11
CA LEU A 98 -2.88 3.19 -5.99
C LEU A 98 -4.03 2.55 -6.77
N LEU A 99 -5.19 2.33 -6.13
CA LEU A 99 -6.37 1.74 -6.76
C LEU A 99 -6.91 2.61 -7.90
N ILE A 100 -7.10 3.91 -7.62
CA ILE A 100 -7.60 4.88 -8.59
C ILE A 100 -6.66 4.96 -9.80
N ARG A 101 -5.34 4.99 -9.56
CA ARG A 101 -4.37 5.15 -10.64
C ARG A 101 -4.12 3.87 -11.42
N PHE A 102 -3.87 2.75 -10.77
CA PHE A 102 -3.40 1.52 -11.44
C PHE A 102 -4.48 0.48 -11.69
N GLY A 103 -5.63 0.57 -11.00
CA GLY A 103 -6.77 -0.31 -11.26
C GLY A 103 -7.87 0.31 -12.08
N LEU A 104 -8.17 1.59 -11.82
CA LEU A 104 -9.21 2.30 -12.56
C LEU A 104 -8.65 3.18 -13.68
N GLU A 105 -7.33 3.34 -13.77
CA GLU A 105 -6.64 4.15 -14.79
C GLU A 105 -7.16 5.60 -14.86
N ILE A 106 -7.69 6.12 -13.76
CA ILE A 106 -8.23 7.48 -13.69
C ILE A 106 -7.09 8.47 -13.52
N ASN A 107 -7.01 9.43 -14.44
CA ASN A 107 -6.07 10.54 -14.31
C ASN A 107 -6.64 11.63 -13.38
N LEU A 108 -5.92 11.94 -12.30
CA LEU A 108 -6.34 12.91 -11.29
C LEU A 108 -5.98 14.37 -11.66
N GLY A 109 -5.44 14.62 -12.86
CA GLY A 109 -5.19 15.97 -13.38
C GLY A 109 -3.84 16.59 -12.95
N PHE A 110 -3.07 15.87 -12.13
CA PHE A 110 -1.67 16.14 -11.82
C PHE A 110 -0.85 14.91 -12.21
N ASP A 111 0.40 15.10 -12.64
CA ASP A 111 1.24 14.00 -13.15
C ASP A 111 1.79 13.15 -12.00
N ILE A 112 0.93 12.30 -11.42
CA ILE A 112 1.35 11.27 -10.45
C ILE A 112 2.08 10.14 -11.16
N SER A 113 1.98 10.04 -12.50
CA SER A 113 2.53 8.93 -13.28
C SER A 113 4.05 8.86 -13.11
N SER A 114 4.72 10.00 -13.26
CA SER A 114 6.17 10.12 -13.11
C SER A 114 6.61 9.84 -11.68
N SER A 115 5.91 10.37 -10.67
CA SER A 115 6.25 10.12 -9.27
C SER A 115 5.97 8.68 -8.82
N LEU A 116 5.01 7.98 -9.42
CA LEU A 116 4.76 6.57 -9.11
C LEU A 116 5.80 5.63 -9.71
N LEU A 117 6.54 6.06 -10.74
CA LEU A 117 7.70 5.31 -11.24
C LEU A 117 8.75 5.11 -10.16
N PHE A 118 8.78 5.89 -9.08
CA PHE A 118 9.71 5.63 -7.97
C PHE A 118 9.35 4.40 -7.13
N PHE A 119 8.15 3.83 -7.28
CA PHE A 119 7.81 2.50 -6.74
C PHE A 119 8.39 1.36 -7.59
N TRP A 120 8.85 1.65 -8.80
CA TRP A 120 9.44 0.64 -9.67
C TRP A 120 10.75 0.11 -9.06
N GLY A 121 10.92 -1.20 -9.08
CA GLY A 121 12.22 -1.79 -8.88
C GLY A 121 12.33 -3.13 -9.58
N THR A 122 13.56 -3.61 -9.73
CA THR A 122 13.78 -5.02 -10.06
C THR A 122 13.37 -5.88 -8.86
N PRO A 123 12.64 -6.99 -9.07
CA PRO A 123 12.29 -7.89 -7.97
C PRO A 123 13.55 -8.39 -7.27
N ILE A 124 13.50 -8.48 -5.93
CA ILE A 124 14.61 -9.00 -5.12
C ILE A 124 14.84 -10.47 -5.45
N ILE A 125 13.73 -11.20 -5.58
CA ILE A 125 13.71 -12.59 -6.05
C ILE A 125 12.60 -12.68 -7.07
N ASP A 126 12.96 -12.91 -8.34
CA ASP A 126 12.00 -12.95 -9.44
C ASP A 126 10.92 -14.01 -9.20
N GLY A 127 9.66 -13.63 -9.43
CA GLY A 127 8.47 -14.44 -9.15
C GLY A 127 8.16 -14.70 -7.67
N ILE A 128 8.94 -14.17 -6.72
CA ILE A 128 8.74 -14.40 -5.27
C ILE A 128 8.57 -13.08 -4.50
N ILE A 129 9.46 -12.10 -4.68
CA ILE A 129 9.41 -10.81 -3.95
C ILE A 129 9.75 -9.63 -4.90
N PRO A 130 8.83 -8.67 -5.07
CA PRO A 130 7.44 -8.72 -4.61
C PRO A 130 6.65 -9.85 -5.30
N PHE A 131 5.70 -10.44 -4.58
CA PHE A 131 4.77 -11.38 -5.19
C PHE A 131 3.72 -10.60 -5.99
N ASP A 132 3.62 -10.93 -7.28
CA ASP A 132 2.62 -10.35 -8.17
C ASP A 132 1.51 -11.36 -8.43
N LEU A 133 0.28 -10.92 -8.16
CA LEU A 133 -0.92 -11.63 -8.57
C LEU A 133 -1.81 -10.65 -9.31
N PRO A 134 -1.77 -10.64 -10.66
CA PRO A 134 -2.55 -9.72 -11.45
C PRO A 134 -4.04 -10.04 -11.30
N LEU A 135 -4.85 -8.98 -11.18
CA LEU A 135 -6.30 -9.11 -11.00
C LEU A 135 -7.09 -8.98 -12.31
N GLY A 136 -6.41 -8.80 -13.44
CA GLY A 136 -7.03 -8.59 -14.76
C GLY A 136 -7.72 -7.22 -14.92
N LEU A 137 -7.50 -6.30 -13.98
CA LEU A 137 -7.99 -4.92 -14.00
C LEU A 137 -6.82 -3.98 -14.31
N GLY A 138 -6.43 -3.92 -15.58
CA GLY A 138 -5.26 -3.16 -16.02
C GLY A 138 -3.97 -3.69 -15.40
N THR A 139 -3.12 -2.78 -14.92
CA THR A 139 -1.84 -3.09 -14.27
C THR A 139 -1.94 -3.49 -12.79
N MET A 140 -3.17 -3.64 -12.26
CA MET A 140 -3.38 -3.85 -10.83
C MET A 140 -2.99 -5.24 -10.35
N SER A 141 -2.34 -5.24 -9.19
CA SER A 141 -1.92 -6.44 -8.47
C SER A 141 -2.65 -6.59 -7.12
N LEU A 142 -2.64 -7.80 -6.57
CA LEU A 142 -3.32 -8.12 -5.31
C LEU A 142 -2.87 -7.23 -4.13
N GLY A 143 -1.62 -6.75 -4.11
CA GLY A 143 -1.12 -5.89 -3.04
C GLY A 143 -1.96 -4.63 -2.83
N THR A 144 -2.40 -3.97 -3.91
CA THR A 144 -3.25 -2.78 -3.79
C THR A 144 -4.60 -3.12 -3.12
N VAL A 145 -5.22 -4.24 -3.50
CA VAL A 145 -6.51 -4.66 -2.94
C VAL A 145 -6.36 -5.09 -1.47
N LEU A 146 -5.27 -5.78 -1.12
CA LEU A 146 -4.99 -6.17 0.26
C LEU A 146 -4.72 -4.94 1.14
N LEU A 147 -4.08 -3.91 0.60
CA LEU A 147 -3.83 -2.67 1.32
C LEU A 147 -5.16 -1.93 1.61
N VAL A 148 -6.02 -1.80 0.60
CA VAL A 148 -7.37 -1.22 0.77
C VAL A 148 -8.20 -2.06 1.74
N GLY A 149 -8.27 -3.37 1.54
CA GLY A 149 -9.02 -4.29 2.40
C GLY A 149 -8.51 -4.28 3.84
N GLY A 150 -7.19 -4.25 4.03
CA GLY A 150 -6.55 -4.12 5.34
C GLY A 150 -6.93 -2.82 6.05
N GLY A 151 -6.89 -1.71 5.33
CA GLY A 151 -7.34 -0.41 5.81
C GLY A 151 -8.83 -0.39 6.19
N VAL A 152 -9.72 -0.94 5.36
CA VAL A 152 -11.16 -1.02 5.65
C VAL A 152 -11.43 -1.84 6.91
N LEU A 153 -10.81 -3.01 7.03
CA LEU A 153 -10.98 -3.88 8.20
C LEU A 153 -10.45 -3.22 9.47
N GLY A 154 -9.29 -2.58 9.41
CA GLY A 154 -8.77 -1.80 10.53
C GLY A 154 -9.73 -0.68 10.97
N PHE A 155 -10.34 0.01 10.00
CA PHE A 155 -11.25 1.13 10.27
C PHE A 155 -12.53 0.65 10.94
N ILE A 156 -13.14 -0.40 10.38
CA ILE A 156 -14.32 -1.06 10.95
C ILE A 156 -14.01 -1.59 12.36
N GLY A 157 -12.85 -2.24 12.54
CA GLY A 157 -12.39 -2.75 13.83
C GLY A 157 -12.24 -1.65 14.88
N GLY A 158 -11.68 -0.51 14.48
CA GLY A 158 -11.56 0.68 15.33
C GLY A 158 -12.92 1.27 15.76
N ILE A 159 -13.89 1.32 14.85
CA ILE A 159 -15.25 1.86 15.11
C ILE A 159 -16.07 0.93 16.01
N ILE A 160 -16.15 -0.36 15.68
CA ILE A 160 -16.90 -1.36 16.46
C ILE A 160 -16.38 -1.42 17.89
N GLY A 161 -15.07 -1.23 18.04
CA GLY A 161 -14.42 -1.13 19.32
C GLY A 161 -13.71 -2.41 19.72
N THR A 162 -12.59 -2.20 20.41
CA THR A 162 -11.62 -3.24 20.73
C THR A 162 -11.75 -3.74 22.17
N SER A 163 -12.90 -3.55 22.81
CA SER A 163 -13.14 -4.13 24.14
C SER A 163 -13.60 -5.58 24.00
N ASP A 164 -12.99 -6.47 24.77
CA ASP A 164 -13.57 -7.80 25.00
C ASP A 164 -14.68 -7.58 26.02
N PHE A 165 -15.94 -7.68 25.59
CA PHE A 165 -17.04 -7.92 26.52
C PHE A 165 -16.92 -9.35 27.04
#